data_AF-A0A526RIN2-F1
#
_entry.id   AF-A0A526RIN2-F1
#
_cell.length_a   1.000
_cell.length_b   1.000
_cell.length_c   1.000
_cell.angle_alpha   90.00
_cell.angle_beta   90.00
_cell.angle_gamma   90.00
#
_symmetry.space_group_name_H-M   'P 1'
#
loop_
_entity.id
_entity.type
_entity.pdbx_description
1 polymer ?
#
loop_
_entity_poly.entity_id
_entity_poly.type
_entity_poly.pdbx_seq_one_letter_code
_entity_poly.pdbx_strand_id
1 'polypeptide(L)'
;HMPFAEARDRLIVLGVSGEKAEPFWLAVRGNLDSLPDALAWWRIVGQGPDEPAEFSGEDREFLHQAFDLLPEEPWNGTVWKDWTGKIREATGRKGKALFMPLRLALTGQPSGPELADLLPLLGREGTLARRP
;
A
#
# COMPACT_ATOMS: atom_id res chain seq x y z
N HIS A 1 -1.71 -20.01 3.96
CA HIS A 1 -0.63 -19.50 3.09
C HIS A 1 0.70 -20.06 3.53
N MET A 2 1.62 -20.30 2.59
CA MET A 2 2.98 -20.82 2.85
C MET A 2 3.73 -19.88 3.83
N PRO A 3 4.42 -20.42 4.86
CA PRO A 3 5.29 -19.64 5.75
C PRO A 3 6.44 -18.95 5.00
N PHE A 4 6.97 -17.85 5.53
CA PHE A 4 8.10 -17.15 4.90
C PHE A 4 9.33 -18.06 4.77
N ALA A 5 9.64 -18.84 5.80
CA ALA A 5 10.79 -19.76 5.79
C ALA A 5 10.78 -20.73 4.60
N GLU A 6 9.60 -21.17 4.15
CA GLU A 6 9.45 -22.06 3.00
C GLU A 6 9.46 -21.31 1.67
N ALA A 7 9.00 -20.05 1.64
CA ALA A 7 8.96 -19.22 0.44
C ALA A 7 10.30 -18.52 0.14
N ARG A 8 11.14 -18.31 1.17
CA ARG A 8 12.31 -17.44 1.17
C ARG A 8 13.23 -17.66 -0.03
N ASP A 9 13.66 -18.90 -0.25
CA ASP A 9 14.66 -19.19 -1.28
C ASP A 9 14.10 -18.94 -2.69
N ARG A 10 12.79 -19.17 -2.89
CA ARG A 10 12.10 -18.87 -4.15
C ARG A 10 11.89 -17.37 -4.35
N LEU A 11 11.59 -16.64 -3.27
CA LEU A 11 11.47 -15.19 -3.27
C LEU A 11 12.81 -14.51 -3.63
N ILE A 12 13.93 -15.03 -3.09
CA ILE A 12 15.27 -14.56 -3.43
C ILE A 12 15.55 -14.70 -4.93
N VAL A 13 15.19 -15.84 -5.53
CA VAL A 13 15.33 -16.06 -6.99
C VAL A 13 14.52 -15.03 -7.79
N LEU A 14 13.38 -14.58 -7.28
CA LEU A 14 12.57 -13.52 -7.89
C LEU A 14 13.08 -12.10 -7.59
N GLY A 15 14.15 -11.95 -6.81
CA GLY A 15 14.70 -10.64 -6.42
C GLY A 15 14.05 -10.02 -5.18
N VAL A 16 13.17 -10.75 -4.48
CA VAL A 16 12.57 -10.32 -3.21
C VAL A 16 13.48 -10.77 -2.06
N SER A 17 14.17 -9.81 -1.44
CA SER A 17 15.17 -10.09 -0.41
C SER A 17 15.37 -8.89 0.53
N GLY A 18 16.20 -9.06 1.57
CA GLY A 18 16.48 -8.03 2.57
C GLY A 18 15.47 -8.00 3.73
N GLU A 19 15.62 -7.01 4.61
CA GLU A 19 14.86 -6.91 5.88
C GLU A 19 13.35 -6.76 5.67
N LYS A 20 12.93 -6.15 4.56
CA LYS A 20 11.51 -6.00 4.21
C LYS A 20 10.87 -7.26 3.62
N ALA A 21 11.64 -8.29 3.25
CA ALA A 21 11.12 -9.44 2.51
C ALA A 21 10.10 -10.28 3.30
N GLU A 22 10.36 -10.54 4.59
CA GLU A 22 9.42 -11.28 5.43
C GLU A 22 8.14 -10.48 5.72
N PRO A 23 8.21 -9.22 6.21
CA PRO A 23 7.03 -8.36 6.35
C PRO A 23 6.22 -8.24 5.06
N PHE A 24 6.90 -8.09 3.92
CA PHE A 24 6.27 -8.07 2.61
C PHE A 24 5.53 -9.37 2.29
N TRP A 25 6.19 -10.51 2.45
CA TRP A 25 5.57 -11.81 2.19
C TRP A 25 4.32 -12.01 3.04
N LEU A 26 4.39 -11.65 4.32
CA LEU A 26 3.24 -11.76 5.23
C LEU A 26 2.06 -10.89 4.78
N ALA A 27 2.33 -9.68 4.27
CA ALA A 27 1.31 -8.77 3.76
C ALA A 27 0.65 -9.29 2.47
N VAL A 28 1.43 -9.87 1.54
CA VAL A 28 0.92 -10.18 0.19
C VAL A 28 0.44 -11.61 0.01
N ARG A 29 1.01 -12.59 0.73
CA ARG A 29 0.77 -14.04 0.50
C ARG A 29 -0.69 -14.47 0.55
N GLY A 30 -1.52 -13.66 1.22
CA GLY A 30 -2.97 -13.81 1.31
C GLY A 30 -3.71 -13.64 -0.03
N ASN A 31 -3.13 -12.84 -0.92
CA ASN A 31 -3.77 -12.28 -2.11
C ASN A 31 -3.05 -12.68 -3.41
N LEU A 32 -2.09 -13.59 -3.37
CA LEU A 32 -1.38 -14.04 -4.58
C LEU A 32 -2.07 -15.27 -5.17
N ASP A 33 -2.30 -15.27 -6.48
CA ASP A 33 -2.71 -16.47 -7.21
C ASP A 33 -1.49 -17.37 -7.47
N SER A 34 -0.33 -16.76 -7.68
CA SER A 34 0.93 -17.44 -7.97
C SER A 34 2.13 -16.72 -7.32
N LEU A 35 3.24 -17.44 -7.14
CA LEU A 35 4.45 -16.86 -6.55
C LEU A 35 5.05 -15.70 -7.39
N PRO A 36 5.06 -15.75 -8.73
CA PRO A 36 5.49 -14.62 -9.56
C PRO A 36 4.72 -13.31 -9.31
N ASP A 37 3.47 -13.37 -8.86
CA ASP A 37 2.69 -12.16 -8.52
C ASP A 37 3.32 -11.37 -7.37
N ALA A 38 4.11 -12.04 -6.52
CA ALA A 38 4.90 -11.38 -5.48
C ALA A 38 5.90 -10.37 -6.08
N LEU A 39 6.44 -10.62 -7.26
CA LEU A 39 7.38 -9.69 -7.89
C LEU A 39 6.70 -8.38 -8.28
N ALA A 40 5.48 -8.45 -8.83
CA ALA A 40 4.72 -7.26 -9.18
C ALA A 40 4.44 -6.40 -7.93
N TRP A 41 3.96 -7.03 -6.85
CA TRP A 41 3.72 -6.33 -5.59
C TRP A 41 5.00 -5.79 -4.94
N TRP A 42 6.12 -6.51 -5.06
CA TRP A 42 7.41 -6.05 -4.54
C TRP A 42 7.86 -4.75 -5.23
N ARG A 43 7.68 -4.67 -6.55
CA ARG A 43 7.95 -3.45 -7.33
C ARG A 43 7.01 -2.33 -6.94
N ILE A 44 5.70 -2.59 -6.84
CA ILE A 44 4.72 -1.60 -6.40
C ILE A 44 5.09 -1.01 -5.03
N VAL A 45 5.46 -1.85 -4.06
CA VAL A 45 5.83 -1.42 -2.71
C VAL A 45 7.14 -0.63 -2.72
N GLY A 46 8.15 -1.08 -3.47
CA GLY A 46 9.48 -0.48 -3.48
C GLY A 46 9.63 0.77 -4.36
N GLN A 47 8.91 0.84 -5.47
CA GLN A 47 9.11 1.83 -6.54
C GLN A 47 7.88 2.70 -6.80
N GLY A 48 6.69 2.24 -6.38
CA GLY A 48 5.42 2.87 -6.72
C GLY A 48 4.66 2.13 -7.81
N PRO A 49 3.42 2.53 -8.12
CA PRO A 49 2.65 1.94 -9.21
C PRO A 49 3.35 2.14 -10.55
N ASP A 50 3.38 1.10 -11.39
CA ASP A 50 3.96 1.18 -12.74
C ASP A 50 3.22 2.21 -13.62
N GLU A 51 1.89 2.27 -13.49
CA GLU A 51 1.03 3.24 -14.15
C GLU A 51 0.23 4.03 -13.11
N PRO A 52 0.44 5.34 -12.98
CA PRO A 52 -0.38 6.19 -12.12
C PRO A 52 -1.84 6.15 -12.57
N ALA A 53 -2.76 5.95 -11.63
CA ALA A 53 -4.18 5.99 -11.94
C ALA A 53 -4.63 7.42 -12.31
N GLU A 54 -5.56 7.52 -13.26
CA GLU A 54 -6.25 8.77 -13.54
C GLU A 54 -7.36 9.00 -12.50
N PHE A 55 -7.46 10.23 -12.00
CA PHE A 55 -8.44 10.63 -11.00
C PHE A 55 -9.36 11.72 -11.54
N SER A 56 -10.63 11.65 -11.13
CA SER A 56 -11.56 12.77 -11.30
C SER A 56 -11.05 14.00 -10.53
N GLY A 57 -11.54 15.20 -10.88
CA GLY A 57 -11.18 16.42 -10.14
C GLY A 57 -11.52 16.31 -8.65
N GLU A 58 -12.67 15.72 -8.32
CA GLU A 58 -13.13 15.51 -6.95
C GLU A 58 -12.23 14.51 -6.20
N ASP A 59 -11.84 13.40 -6.84
CA ASP A 59 -10.94 12.43 -6.21
C ASP A 59 -9.52 12.96 -6.05
N ARG A 60 -9.03 13.76 -7.00
CA ARG A 60 -7.72 14.41 -6.86
C ARG A 60 -7.72 15.36 -5.66
N GLU A 61 -8.73 16.21 -5.52
CA GLU A 61 -8.86 17.12 -4.36
C GLU A 61 -8.95 16.33 -3.04
N PHE A 62 -9.77 15.28 -3.00
CA PHE A 62 -9.85 14.37 -1.86
C PHE A 62 -8.49 13.76 -1.51
N LEU A 63 -7.74 13.29 -2.50
CA LEU A 63 -6.42 12.69 -2.31
C LEU A 63 -5.41 13.71 -1.81
N HIS A 64 -5.42 14.95 -2.31
CA HIS A 64 -4.56 16.01 -1.76
C HIS A 64 -4.85 16.22 -0.27
N GLN A 65 -6.12 16.39 0.11
CA GLN A 65 -6.51 16.54 1.52
C GLN A 65 -6.12 15.32 2.36
N ALA A 66 -6.31 14.11 1.83
CA ALA A 66 -5.96 12.90 2.53
C ALA A 66 -4.45 12.79 2.80
N PHE A 67 -3.61 13.13 1.82
CA PHE A 67 -2.16 13.12 1.98
C PHE A 67 -1.66 14.21 2.92
N ASP A 68 -2.33 15.37 2.99
CA ASP A 68 -2.01 16.41 3.99
C ASP A 68 -2.30 15.96 5.43
N LEU A 69 -3.19 14.98 5.62
CA LEU A 69 -3.52 14.38 6.91
C LEU A 69 -2.62 13.18 7.28
N LEU A 70 -1.65 12.83 6.43
CA LEU A 70 -0.76 11.69 6.67
C LEU A 70 0.06 11.91 7.95
N PRO A 71 0.00 10.99 8.94
CA PRO A 71 0.72 11.14 10.19
C PRO A 71 2.23 11.30 10.00
N GLU A 72 2.85 12.11 10.87
CA GLU A 72 4.31 12.17 11.01
C GLU A 72 4.87 10.85 11.56
N GLU A 73 6.18 10.64 11.37
CA GLU A 73 6.90 9.52 11.96
C GLU A 73 7.16 9.74 13.45
N PRO A 74 7.37 8.67 14.26
CA PRO A 74 7.48 7.27 13.87
C PRO A 74 6.13 6.59 13.60
N TRP A 75 6.09 5.72 12.59
CA TRP A 75 4.93 4.88 12.33
C TRP A 75 4.94 3.60 13.16
N ASN A 76 3.75 3.13 13.50
CA ASN A 76 3.51 1.86 14.17
C ASN A 76 2.32 1.13 13.50
N GLY A 77 1.87 0.01 14.07
CA GLY A 77 0.75 -0.77 13.54
C GLY A 77 -0.62 -0.06 13.52
N THR A 78 -0.75 1.18 14.02
CA THR A 78 -2.02 1.93 14.02
C THR A 78 -2.10 3.01 12.95
N VAL A 79 -1.00 3.29 12.22
CA VAL A 79 -0.93 4.41 11.26
C VAL A 79 -2.09 4.41 10.24
N TRP A 80 -2.46 3.25 9.69
CA TRP A 80 -3.57 3.14 8.75
C TRP A 80 -4.90 3.54 9.38
N LYS A 81 -5.18 3.06 10.59
CA LYS A 81 -6.41 3.36 11.33
C LYS A 81 -6.47 4.85 11.66
N ASP A 82 -5.37 5.41 12.16
CA ASP A 82 -5.32 6.81 12.60
C ASP A 82 -5.44 7.76 11.40
N TRP A 83 -4.75 7.45 10.31
CA TRP A 83 -4.81 8.23 9.07
C TRP A 83 -6.21 8.19 8.45
N THR A 84 -6.77 7.00 8.24
CA THR A 84 -8.11 6.87 7.64
C THR A 84 -9.22 7.40 8.55
N GLY A 85 -9.03 7.40 9.87
CA GLY A 85 -9.88 8.09 10.84
C GLY A 85 -9.91 9.59 10.59
N LYS A 86 -8.75 10.25 10.56
CA LYS A 86 -8.63 11.69 10.27
C LYS A 86 -9.23 12.06 8.91
N ILE A 87 -8.97 11.25 7.88
CA ILE A 87 -9.55 11.49 6.54
C ILE A 87 -11.07 11.44 6.58
N ARG A 88 -11.67 10.46 7.29
CA ARG A 88 -13.13 10.36 7.42
C ARG A 88 -13.72 11.57 8.12
N GLU A 89 -13.07 12.06 9.17
CA GLU A 89 -13.51 13.23 9.92
C GLU A 89 -13.44 14.51 9.06
N ALA A 90 -12.36 14.68 8.30
CA ALA A 90 -12.18 15.88 7.47
C ALA A 90 -13.05 15.89 6.21
N THR A 91 -13.26 14.73 5.57
CA THR A 91 -13.87 14.66 4.23
C THR A 91 -15.29 14.09 4.24
N GLY A 92 -15.71 13.45 5.33
CA GLY A 92 -16.97 12.71 5.41
C GLY A 92 -17.04 11.43 4.55
N ARG A 93 -16.03 11.13 3.72
CA ARG A 93 -16.02 9.96 2.83
C ARG A 93 -15.91 8.65 3.61
N LYS A 94 -16.63 7.62 3.16
CA LYS A 94 -16.68 6.29 3.79
C LYS A 94 -16.73 5.17 2.75
N GLY A 95 -16.46 3.94 3.18
CA GLY A 95 -16.56 2.75 2.32
C GLY A 95 -15.70 2.88 1.06
N LYS A 96 -16.28 2.53 -0.10
CA LYS A 96 -15.59 2.57 -1.39
C LYS A 96 -15.10 3.97 -1.77
N ALA A 97 -15.85 5.03 -1.46
CA ALA A 97 -15.47 6.41 -1.77
C ALA A 97 -14.24 6.90 -0.99
N LEU A 98 -13.96 6.31 0.18
CA LEU A 98 -12.74 6.56 0.95
C LEU A 98 -11.59 5.69 0.45
N PHE A 99 -11.82 4.38 0.34
CA PHE A 99 -10.73 3.42 0.19
C PHE A 99 -10.29 3.19 -1.26
N MET A 100 -11.19 3.30 -2.24
CA MET A 100 -10.83 3.05 -3.64
C MET A 100 -9.83 4.09 -4.17
N PRO A 101 -10.03 5.40 -4.01
CA PRO A 101 -9.06 6.38 -4.49
C PRO A 101 -7.71 6.24 -3.78
N LEU A 102 -7.70 6.00 -2.46
CA LEU A 102 -6.47 5.75 -1.70
C LEU A 102 -5.73 4.52 -2.21
N ARG A 103 -6.45 3.43 -2.51
CA ARG A 103 -5.84 2.22 -3.07
C ARG A 103 -5.16 2.52 -4.40
N LEU A 104 -5.89 3.15 -5.31
CA LEU A 104 -5.37 3.50 -6.64
C LEU A 104 -4.16 4.43 -6.55
N ALA A 105 -4.18 5.41 -5.65
CA ALA A 105 -3.03 6.30 -5.44
C ALA A 105 -1.81 5.53 -4.91
N LEU A 106 -2.01 4.66 -3.91
CA LEU A 106 -0.91 3.95 -3.26
C LEU A 106 -0.35 2.78 -4.08
N THR A 107 -1.17 2.12 -4.90
CA THR A 107 -0.79 0.86 -5.55
C THR A 107 -1.03 0.83 -7.05
N GLY A 108 -1.82 1.75 -7.62
CA GLY A 108 -2.23 1.71 -9.03
C GLY A 108 -3.13 0.52 -9.37
N GLN A 109 -3.53 -0.28 -8.39
CA GLN A 109 -4.29 -1.52 -8.60
C GLN A 109 -5.66 -1.41 -7.92
N PRO A 110 -6.78 -1.73 -8.59
CA PRO A 110 -8.12 -1.59 -8.02
C PRO A 110 -8.43 -2.65 -6.94
N SER A 111 -7.64 -3.71 -6.89
CA SER A 111 -7.68 -4.79 -5.90
C SER A 111 -6.26 -5.14 -5.45
N GLY A 112 -6.13 -5.94 -4.40
CA GLY A 112 -4.82 -6.31 -3.90
C GLY A 112 -4.80 -6.64 -2.41
N PRO A 113 -3.60 -6.84 -1.85
CA PRO A 113 -3.37 -6.99 -0.43
C PRO A 113 -3.97 -5.85 0.40
N GLU A 114 -4.12 -6.09 1.69
CA GLU A 114 -4.65 -5.12 2.63
C GLU A 114 -3.76 -3.89 2.70
N LEU A 115 -4.34 -2.70 2.50
CA LEU A 115 -3.58 -1.44 2.54
C LEU A 115 -2.98 -1.17 3.92
N ALA A 116 -3.63 -1.65 4.98
CA ALA A 116 -3.11 -1.56 6.34
C ALA A 116 -1.77 -2.27 6.51
N ASP A 117 -1.58 -3.39 5.81
CA ASP A 117 -0.35 -4.19 5.86
C ASP A 117 0.71 -3.67 4.88
N LEU A 118 0.28 -3.10 3.75
CA LEU A 118 1.20 -2.49 2.79
C LEU A 118 1.76 -1.17 3.29
N LEU A 119 0.95 -0.33 3.95
CA LEU A 119 1.33 1.03 4.32
C LEU A 119 2.65 1.10 5.10
N PRO A 120 2.89 0.30 6.16
CA PRO A 120 4.18 0.29 6.86
C PRO A 120 5.38 -0.07 5.98
N LEU A 121 5.19 -0.88 4.93
CA LEU A 121 6.27 -1.25 4.00
C LEU A 121 6.66 -0.09 3.08
N LEU A 122 5.66 0.73 2.69
CA LEU A 122 5.86 1.96 1.91
C LEU A 122 6.64 2.99 2.74
N GLY A 123 6.35 3.08 4.04
CA GLY A 123 6.86 4.14 4.91
C GLY A 123 6.31 5.51 4.55
N ARG A 124 6.57 6.52 5.38
CA ARG A 124 5.98 7.85 5.19
C ARG A 124 6.42 8.50 3.89
N GLU A 125 7.72 8.50 3.64
CA GLU A 125 8.30 9.06 2.42
C GLU A 125 7.75 8.36 1.17
N GLY A 126 7.76 7.02 1.16
CA GLY A 126 7.24 6.26 0.03
C GLY A 126 5.75 6.51 -0.19
N THR A 127 4.95 6.62 0.88
CA THR A 127 3.54 7.01 0.75
C THR A 127 3.39 8.39 0.13
N LEU A 128 4.09 9.40 0.62
CA LEU A 128 4.01 10.77 0.08
C LEU A 128 4.46 10.87 -1.38
N ALA A 129 5.44 10.07 -1.79
CA ALA A 129 5.91 10.02 -3.19
C ALA A 129 4.82 9.58 -4.19
N ARG A 130 3.70 9.03 -3.70
CA ARG A 130 2.55 8.57 -4.50
C ARG A 130 1.38 9.55 -4.52
N ARG A 131 1.60 10.80 -4.08
CA ARG A 131 0.59 11.85 -4.12
C ARG A 131 0.28 12.19 -5.59
N PRO A 132 -1.01 12.18 -6.00
CA PRO A 132 -1.41 12.47 -7.39
C PRO A 132 -1.35 13.96 -7.76
#